data_AF-A0A8H4GPS6-F1
#
_entry.id   AF-A0A8H4GPS6-F1
#
_cell.length_a   1.000
_cell.length_b   1.000
_cell.length_c   1.000
_cell.angle_alpha   90.00
_cell.angle_beta   90.00
_cell.angle_gamma   90.00
#
_symmetry.space_group_name_H-M   'P 1'
#
loop_
_entity.id
_entity.type
_entity.pdbx_description
1 polymer ?
#
loop_
_entity_poly.entity_id
_entity_poly.type
_entity_poly.pdbx_seq_one_letter_code
_entity_poly.pdbx_strand_id
1 'polypeptide(L)'
;MDSEYEAFITAQSQKKYPAPTNMLSAIKSLLADPSTQPSVAAREAVSCYIQESNPDPDYTSLWPLLFAAVGKFTDQNDRLVDFVAELQSLTECNGAFSRLDGLSEYMTEFVFDYVDHPFHNSQRDEKRQAWVNVNEFASKLYARGIRANNVGHLRHGGWVLRKTLEKAPWEKFHHEDIEQELEDLDNDDDDEEYCELRDHLLEEIDIRTLNGWVPAAAQWIRHCGKEIYAMEGSLGREFPTKWTGSEGWSKKRWAFWRERFEWISLITALDRKTRRIAKEMVQEMASIEQGQD
;
A
#
# COMPACT_ATOMS: atom_id res chain seq x y z
N MET A 1 -9.64 10.80 20.64
CA MET A 1 -9.95 10.39 19.26
C MET A 1 -10.56 11.56 18.50
N ASP A 2 -11.65 12.16 18.97
CA ASP A 2 -12.32 13.29 18.28
C ASP A 2 -11.38 14.45 17.97
N SER A 3 -10.53 14.86 18.92
CA SER A 3 -9.54 15.93 18.71
C SER A 3 -8.52 15.64 17.59
N GLU A 4 -8.22 14.37 17.30
CA GLU A 4 -7.26 14.01 16.26
C GLU A 4 -7.92 14.03 14.86
N TYR A 5 -9.16 13.56 14.76
CA TYR A 5 -9.95 13.66 13.54
C TYR A 5 -10.19 15.12 13.15
N GLU A 6 -10.50 15.99 14.12
CA GLU A 6 -10.64 17.43 13.88
C GLU A 6 -9.35 18.07 13.37
N ALA A 7 -8.22 17.74 13.99
CA ALA A 7 -6.92 18.23 13.55
C ALA A 7 -6.57 17.73 12.13
N PHE A 8 -6.88 16.48 11.82
CA PHE A 8 -6.72 15.92 10.48
C PHE A 8 -7.56 16.68 9.45
N ILE A 9 -8.85 16.86 9.69
CA ILE A 9 -9.76 17.55 8.77
C ILE A 9 -9.35 19.01 8.57
N THR A 10 -8.93 19.68 9.65
CA THR A 10 -8.39 21.05 9.58
C THR A 10 -7.13 21.12 8.73
N ALA A 11 -6.21 20.16 8.87
CA ALA A 11 -5.02 20.10 8.03
C ALA A 11 -5.35 19.85 6.55
N GLN A 12 -6.36 19.01 6.26
CA GLN A 12 -6.79 18.74 4.88
C GLN A 12 -7.47 19.96 4.23
N SER A 13 -8.25 20.73 4.99
CA SER A 13 -8.93 21.92 4.47
C SER A 13 -7.99 23.10 4.19
N GLN A 14 -6.79 23.10 4.78
CA GLN A 14 -5.76 24.13 4.61
C GLN A 14 -4.76 23.83 3.48
N LYS A 15 -4.89 22.69 2.79
CA LYS A 15 -4.04 22.36 1.64
C LYS A 15 -4.21 23.39 0.51
N LYS A 16 -3.20 23.52 -0.35
CA LYS A 16 -3.24 24.39 -1.54
C LYS A 16 -4.44 24.10 -2.45
N TYR A 17 -4.81 22.83 -2.56
CA TYR A 17 -5.98 22.36 -3.29
C TYR A 17 -6.77 21.41 -2.36
N PRO A 18 -7.65 21.94 -1.51
CA PRO A 18 -8.42 21.12 -0.58
C PRO A 18 -9.55 20.40 -1.30
N ALA A 19 -9.98 19.26 -0.75
CA ALA A 19 -11.18 18.58 -1.22
C ALA A 19 -12.43 19.43 -0.93
N PRO A 20 -13.51 19.28 -1.73
CA PRO A 20 -14.81 19.90 -1.47
C PRO A 20 -15.31 19.70 -0.03
N THR A 21 -16.02 20.71 0.50
CA THR A 21 -16.51 20.72 1.89
C THR A 21 -17.37 19.51 2.23
N ASN A 22 -18.19 19.02 1.31
CA ASN A 22 -19.03 17.84 1.50
C ASN A 22 -18.19 16.55 1.61
N MET A 23 -17.07 16.43 0.90
CA MET A 23 -16.14 15.30 1.05
C MET A 23 -15.43 15.34 2.40
N LEU A 24 -14.96 16.53 2.82
CA LEU A 24 -14.34 16.72 4.13
C LEU A 24 -15.32 16.39 5.27
N SER A 25 -16.57 16.87 5.18
CA SER A 25 -17.65 16.59 6.14
C SER A 25 -17.97 15.09 6.20
N ALA A 26 -18.13 14.44 5.05
CA ALA A 26 -18.41 13.00 4.99
C ALA A 26 -17.30 12.16 5.65
N ILE A 27 -16.04 12.41 5.32
CA ILE A 27 -14.89 11.69 5.90
C ILE A 27 -14.77 11.99 7.39
N LYS A 28 -15.00 13.23 7.82
CA LYS A 28 -15.03 13.60 9.23
C LYS A 28 -16.08 12.78 9.98
N SER A 29 -17.32 12.78 9.51
CA SER A 29 -18.44 12.06 10.14
C SER A 29 -18.16 10.56 10.20
N LEU A 30 -17.65 9.97 9.11
CA LEU A 30 -17.30 8.56 9.05
C LEU A 30 -16.28 8.14 10.12
N LEU A 31 -15.26 8.99 10.33
CA LEU A 31 -14.15 8.73 11.26
C LEU A 31 -14.51 9.04 12.71
N ALA A 32 -15.18 10.17 12.96
CA ALA A 32 -15.42 10.70 14.29
C ALA A 32 -16.69 10.15 14.96
N ASP A 33 -17.70 9.77 14.19
CA ASP A 33 -18.94 9.20 14.71
C ASP A 33 -19.08 7.73 14.29
N PRO A 34 -18.86 6.77 15.21
CA PRO A 34 -19.02 5.35 14.93
C PRO A 34 -20.43 4.98 14.45
N SER A 35 -21.45 5.77 14.78
CA SER A 35 -22.84 5.54 14.37
C SER A 35 -23.14 5.99 12.93
N THR A 36 -22.28 6.84 12.35
CA THR A 36 -22.39 7.20 10.94
C THR A 36 -22.18 5.96 10.08
N GLN A 37 -23.18 5.61 9.28
CA GLN A 37 -23.11 4.50 8.35
C GLN A 37 -22.22 4.86 7.15
N PRO A 38 -21.37 3.94 6.66
CA PRO A 38 -20.54 4.19 5.47
C PRO A 38 -21.34 4.63 4.24
N SER A 39 -22.57 4.13 4.07
CA SER A 39 -23.50 4.51 2.99
C SER A 39 -23.94 5.96 3.04
N VAL A 40 -24.20 6.48 4.25
CA VAL A 40 -24.56 7.89 4.48
C VAL A 40 -23.37 8.79 4.13
N ALA A 41 -22.19 8.44 4.62
CA ALA A 41 -20.97 9.18 4.31
C ALA A 41 -20.64 9.14 2.81
N ALA A 42 -20.74 7.98 2.15
CA ALA A 42 -20.51 7.84 0.72
C ALA A 42 -21.42 8.75 -0.10
N ARG A 43 -22.72 8.76 0.20
CA ARG A 43 -23.70 9.64 -0.46
C ARG A 43 -23.42 11.12 -0.20
N GLU A 44 -23.04 11.49 1.03
CA GLU A 44 -22.70 12.87 1.38
C GLU A 44 -21.47 13.36 0.60
N ALA A 45 -20.44 12.51 0.48
CA ALA A 45 -19.19 12.83 -0.21
C ALA A 45 -19.38 13.20 -1.68
N VAL A 46 -20.44 12.72 -2.33
CA VAL A 46 -20.77 13.04 -3.73
C VAL A 46 -22.10 13.79 -3.89
N SER A 47 -22.64 14.33 -2.81
CA SER A 47 -23.98 14.93 -2.77
C SER A 47 -24.16 16.11 -3.73
N CYS A 48 -23.13 16.93 -3.97
CA CYS A 48 -23.18 18.02 -4.94
C CYS A 48 -23.48 17.51 -6.36
N TYR A 49 -22.78 16.47 -6.81
CA TYR A 49 -22.98 15.89 -8.13
C TYR A 49 -24.36 15.25 -8.29
N ILE A 50 -24.85 14.60 -7.22
CA ILE A 50 -26.19 14.00 -7.18
C ILE A 50 -27.25 15.09 -7.33
N GLN A 51 -27.12 16.20 -6.60
CA GLN A 51 -28.06 17.32 -6.65
C GLN A 51 -28.08 17.99 -8.03
N GLU A 52 -26.91 18.12 -8.66
CA GLU A 52 -26.77 18.67 -10.01
C GLU A 52 -27.18 17.69 -11.12
N SER A 53 -27.45 16.42 -10.77
CA SER A 53 -27.69 15.34 -11.73
C SER A 53 -26.58 15.24 -12.78
N ASN A 54 -25.32 15.48 -12.38
CA ASN A 54 -24.18 15.47 -13.28
C ASN A 54 -24.01 14.05 -13.86
N PRO A 55 -24.11 13.85 -15.19
CA PRO A 55 -23.97 12.53 -15.81
C PRO A 55 -22.52 12.02 -15.83
N ASP A 56 -21.54 12.89 -15.61
CA ASP A 56 -20.11 12.57 -15.60
C ASP A 56 -19.40 13.34 -14.46
N PRO A 57 -19.62 12.93 -13.20
CA PRO A 57 -19.07 13.61 -12.05
C PRO A 57 -17.55 13.38 -11.93
N ASP A 58 -16.77 14.46 -11.87
CA ASP A 58 -15.37 14.38 -11.47
C ASP A 58 -15.25 14.51 -9.94
N TYR A 59 -15.20 13.37 -9.26
CA TYR A 59 -15.02 13.26 -7.81
C TYR A 59 -13.60 12.83 -7.42
N THR A 60 -12.62 12.94 -8.34
CA THR A 60 -11.25 12.45 -8.14
C THR A 60 -10.51 13.13 -6.99
N SER A 61 -10.93 14.33 -6.57
CA SER A 61 -10.44 15.00 -5.36
C SER A 61 -10.69 14.23 -4.06
N LEU A 62 -11.54 13.20 -4.10
CA LEU A 62 -11.79 12.29 -2.98
C LEU A 62 -10.57 11.41 -2.67
N TRP A 63 -9.81 10.99 -3.68
CA TRP A 63 -8.74 10.01 -3.51
C TRP A 63 -7.58 10.50 -2.64
N PRO A 64 -7.04 11.72 -2.83
CA PRO A 64 -6.03 12.25 -1.92
C PRO A 64 -6.50 12.35 -0.46
N LEU A 65 -7.76 12.72 -0.24
CA LEU A 65 -8.34 12.82 1.10
C LEU A 65 -8.49 11.42 1.73
N LEU A 66 -9.01 10.46 0.97
CA LEU A 66 -9.20 9.08 1.41
C LEU A 66 -7.88 8.42 1.76
N PHE A 67 -6.86 8.51 0.92
CA PHE A 67 -5.56 7.88 1.18
C PHE A 67 -4.78 8.56 2.30
N ALA A 68 -4.96 9.87 2.52
CA ALA A 68 -4.45 10.53 3.72
C ALA A 68 -5.12 9.96 4.99
N ALA A 69 -6.41 9.65 4.95
CA ALA A 69 -7.12 9.02 6.07
C ALA A 69 -6.69 7.55 6.26
N VAL A 70 -6.59 6.76 5.18
CA VAL A 70 -6.10 5.36 5.21
C VAL A 70 -4.70 5.29 5.81
N GLY A 71 -3.79 6.16 5.37
CA GLY A 71 -2.42 6.19 5.89
C GLY A 71 -2.36 6.52 7.38
N LYS A 72 -3.23 7.42 7.86
CA LYS A 72 -3.20 7.91 9.24
C LYS A 72 -3.95 7.03 10.24
N PHE A 73 -5.12 6.49 9.88
CA PHE A 73 -6.04 5.87 10.84
C PHE A 73 -6.16 4.37 10.63
N THR A 74 -5.20 3.62 11.16
CA THR A 74 -5.14 2.15 11.07
C THR A 74 -6.45 1.48 11.49
N ASP A 75 -7.02 1.88 12.62
CA ASP A 75 -8.23 1.25 13.17
C ASP A 75 -9.51 1.56 12.38
N GLN A 76 -9.44 2.47 11.40
CA GLN A 76 -10.57 2.88 10.56
C GLN A 76 -10.54 2.21 9.18
N ASN A 77 -9.55 1.35 8.91
CA ASN A 77 -9.34 0.77 7.58
C ASN A 77 -10.59 0.05 7.03
N ASP A 78 -11.26 -0.76 7.87
CA ASP A 78 -12.49 -1.47 7.46
C ASP A 78 -13.63 -0.51 7.11
N ARG A 79 -13.82 0.55 7.90
CA ARG A 79 -14.87 1.56 7.64
C ARG A 79 -14.59 2.34 6.36
N LEU A 80 -13.32 2.60 6.05
CA LEU A 80 -12.91 3.25 4.81
C LEU A 80 -13.09 2.32 3.59
N VAL A 81 -12.87 1.01 3.75
CA VAL A 81 -13.20 0.01 2.73
C VAL A 81 -14.71 -0.06 2.50
N ASP A 82 -15.51 -0.10 3.57
CA ASP A 82 -16.97 -0.07 3.49
C ASP A 82 -17.46 1.18 2.77
N PHE A 83 -16.87 2.34 3.06
CA PHE A 83 -17.19 3.59 2.38
C PHE A 83 -16.99 3.52 0.86
N VAL A 84 -15.89 2.91 0.38
CA VAL A 84 -15.67 2.73 -1.07
C VAL A 84 -16.64 1.71 -1.67
N ALA A 85 -16.96 0.65 -0.93
CA ALA A 85 -17.95 -0.33 -1.36
C ALA A 85 -19.34 0.32 -1.56
N GLU A 86 -19.74 1.17 -0.62
CA GLU A 86 -21.00 1.92 -0.68
C GLU A 86 -20.97 3.01 -1.76
N LEU A 87 -19.84 3.66 -1.98
CA LEU A 87 -19.69 4.60 -3.10
C LEU A 87 -19.88 3.88 -4.44
N GLN A 88 -19.31 2.68 -4.59
CA GLN A 88 -19.45 1.87 -5.79
C GLN A 88 -20.90 1.41 -6.04
N SER A 89 -21.70 1.24 -4.99
CA SER A 89 -23.08 0.75 -5.08
C SER A 89 -24.11 1.83 -5.45
N LEU A 90 -23.71 3.12 -5.45
CA LEU A 90 -24.58 4.23 -5.81
C LEU A 90 -25.08 4.11 -7.26
N THR A 91 -26.38 4.38 -7.44
CA THR A 91 -27.06 4.27 -8.75
C THR A 91 -27.36 5.64 -9.37
N GLU A 92 -27.17 6.70 -8.60
CA GLU A 92 -27.26 8.10 -9.04
C GLU A 92 -26.25 8.41 -10.15
N CYS A 93 -26.49 9.51 -10.88
CA CYS A 93 -25.60 9.95 -11.95
C CYS A 93 -25.34 8.85 -12.99
N ASN A 94 -26.40 8.09 -13.35
CA ASN A 94 -26.33 6.93 -14.25
C ASN A 94 -25.34 5.84 -13.81
N GLY A 95 -25.14 5.69 -12.49
CA GLY A 95 -24.19 4.73 -11.93
C GLY A 95 -22.73 5.10 -12.16
N ALA A 96 -22.41 6.37 -12.43
CA ALA A 96 -21.03 6.83 -12.68
C ALA A 96 -20.06 6.40 -11.56
N PHE A 97 -20.51 6.41 -10.30
CA PHE A 97 -19.69 6.05 -9.14
C PHE A 97 -19.27 4.57 -9.10
N SER A 98 -20.00 3.67 -9.78
CA SER A 98 -19.68 2.24 -9.84
C SER A 98 -18.33 1.92 -10.48
N ARG A 99 -17.84 2.85 -11.33
CA ARG A 99 -16.53 2.74 -11.98
C ARG A 99 -15.38 3.10 -11.05
N LEU A 100 -15.63 3.89 -10.00
CA LEU A 100 -14.60 4.44 -9.11
C LEU A 100 -13.51 5.17 -9.90
N ASP A 101 -13.93 6.05 -10.81
CA ASP A 101 -13.05 6.76 -11.75
C ASP A 101 -11.90 7.48 -11.02
N GLY A 102 -10.68 7.29 -11.51
CA GLY A 102 -9.44 7.87 -10.95
C GLY A 102 -8.84 7.11 -9.77
N LEU A 103 -9.52 6.10 -9.20
CA LEU A 103 -8.98 5.38 -8.02
C LEU A 103 -7.71 4.60 -8.38
N SER A 104 -7.75 3.79 -9.46
CA SER A 104 -6.61 2.97 -9.86
C SER A 104 -5.43 3.79 -10.33
N GLU A 105 -5.70 4.89 -11.04
CA GLU A 105 -4.72 5.87 -11.49
C GLU A 105 -4.03 6.50 -10.27
N TYR A 106 -4.83 7.03 -9.33
CA TYR A 106 -4.30 7.65 -8.12
C TYR A 106 -3.45 6.69 -7.30
N MET A 107 -3.91 5.44 -7.13
CA MET A 107 -3.15 4.42 -6.41
C MET A 107 -1.80 4.13 -7.07
N THR A 108 -1.79 4.00 -8.39
CA THR A 108 -0.59 3.66 -9.14
C THR A 108 0.43 4.80 -9.15
N GLU A 109 -0.05 6.05 -9.24
CA GLU A 109 0.81 7.23 -9.36
C GLU A 109 1.32 7.78 -8.01
N PHE A 110 0.50 7.73 -6.95
CA PHE A 110 0.79 8.48 -5.72
C PHE A 110 0.75 7.67 -4.42
N VAL A 111 0.44 6.37 -4.50
CA VAL A 111 0.23 5.53 -3.31
C VAL A 111 1.16 4.32 -3.31
N PHE A 112 1.41 3.74 -4.48
CA PHE A 112 2.25 2.55 -4.65
C PHE A 112 3.73 2.86 -4.89
N ASP A 113 4.15 4.09 -4.66
CA ASP A 113 5.51 4.61 -4.84
C ASP A 113 6.38 4.53 -3.57
N TYR A 114 5.94 3.77 -2.55
CA TYR A 114 6.64 3.69 -1.27
C TYR A 114 8.11 3.25 -1.40
N VAL A 115 8.99 4.06 -0.80
CA VAL A 115 10.40 3.78 -0.53
C VAL A 115 10.61 3.93 0.97
N ASP A 116 11.42 3.06 1.57
CA ASP A 116 11.72 3.19 3.00
C ASP A 116 12.66 4.39 3.22
N HIS A 117 12.57 5.00 4.39
CA HIS A 117 13.33 6.22 4.67
C HIS A 117 14.59 5.95 5.50
N PRO A 118 15.59 6.85 5.42
CA PRO A 118 16.78 6.83 6.25
C PRO A 118 16.49 6.72 7.75
N PHE A 119 17.44 6.19 8.52
CA PHE A 119 17.26 5.94 9.95
C PHE A 119 17.03 7.20 10.77
N HIS A 120 17.57 8.34 10.32
CA HIS A 120 17.42 9.62 10.99
C HIS A 120 16.06 10.29 10.72
N ASN A 121 15.25 9.77 9.80
CA ASN A 121 13.93 10.32 9.51
C ASN A 121 12.94 10.00 10.64
N SER A 122 12.53 11.02 11.40
CA SER A 122 11.61 10.87 12.55
C SER A 122 10.22 10.35 12.18
N GLN A 123 9.80 10.47 10.92
CA GLN A 123 8.50 10.00 10.42
C GLN A 123 8.58 8.59 9.83
N ARG A 124 9.74 7.93 9.86
CA ARG A 124 9.96 6.64 9.21
C ARG A 124 8.94 5.58 9.64
N ASP A 125 8.71 5.44 10.94
CA ASP A 125 7.78 4.43 11.47
C ASP A 125 6.32 4.76 11.15
N GLU A 126 5.95 6.05 11.16
CA GLU A 126 4.62 6.50 10.75
C GLU A 126 4.36 6.19 9.27
N LYS A 127 5.35 6.48 8.40
CA LYS A 127 5.24 6.20 6.96
C LYS A 127 5.22 4.71 6.64
N ARG A 128 5.97 3.89 7.39
CA ARG A 128 5.86 2.43 7.33
C ARG A 128 4.47 1.96 7.71
N GLN A 129 3.90 2.49 8.79
CA GLN A 129 2.54 2.11 9.19
C GLN A 129 1.52 2.55 8.13
N ALA A 130 1.66 3.74 7.55
CA ALA A 130 0.82 4.20 6.44
C ALA A 130 0.92 3.25 5.23
N TRP A 131 2.12 2.79 4.89
CA TRP A 131 2.34 1.81 3.83
C TRP A 131 1.63 0.48 4.10
N VAL A 132 1.66 0.00 5.35
CA VAL A 132 0.91 -1.20 5.75
C VAL A 132 -0.59 -0.99 5.60
N ASN A 133 -1.11 0.15 6.05
CA ASN A 133 -2.54 0.46 5.99
C ASN A 133 -3.05 0.53 4.54
N VAL A 134 -2.25 1.09 3.64
CA VAL A 134 -2.54 1.14 2.20
C VAL A 134 -2.64 -0.25 1.60
N ASN A 135 -1.71 -1.15 1.94
CA ASN A 135 -1.72 -2.52 1.45
C ASN A 135 -2.87 -3.34 2.04
N GLU A 136 -3.21 -3.12 3.30
CA GLU A 136 -4.40 -3.68 3.94
C GLU A 136 -5.67 -3.22 3.23
N PHE A 137 -5.80 -1.91 2.98
CA PHE A 137 -6.93 -1.33 2.28
C PHE A 137 -7.07 -1.91 0.86
N ALA A 138 -5.99 -1.90 0.08
CA ALA A 138 -5.99 -2.40 -1.30
C ALA A 138 -6.32 -3.89 -1.39
N SER A 139 -5.75 -4.71 -0.49
CA SER A 139 -6.02 -6.15 -0.44
C SER A 139 -7.45 -6.46 -0.01
N LYS A 140 -8.03 -5.69 0.92
CA LYS A 140 -9.45 -5.81 1.31
C LYS A 140 -10.41 -5.40 0.19
N LEU A 141 -10.14 -4.31 -0.53
CA LEU A 141 -10.90 -3.97 -1.74
C LEU A 141 -10.86 -5.14 -2.74
N TYR A 142 -9.66 -5.70 -2.94
CA TYR A 142 -9.51 -6.83 -3.83
C TYR A 142 -10.33 -8.04 -3.38
N ALA A 143 -10.21 -8.45 -2.11
CA ALA A 143 -10.93 -9.59 -1.54
C ALA A 143 -12.46 -9.44 -1.60
N ARG A 144 -12.98 -8.21 -1.57
CA ARG A 144 -14.42 -7.91 -1.69
C ARG A 144 -14.94 -7.84 -3.12
N GLY A 145 -14.10 -8.07 -4.12
CA GLY A 145 -14.49 -7.95 -5.53
C GLY A 145 -14.60 -6.50 -6.04
N ILE A 146 -14.13 -5.51 -5.27
CA ILE A 146 -14.14 -4.11 -5.69
C ILE A 146 -12.99 -3.88 -6.68
N ARG A 147 -13.32 -3.40 -7.88
CA ARG A 147 -12.39 -3.20 -9.00
C ARG A 147 -12.71 -1.87 -9.67
N ALA A 148 -11.87 -0.86 -9.46
CA ALA A 148 -12.02 0.40 -10.16
C ALA A 148 -11.72 0.20 -11.65
N ASN A 149 -12.62 0.64 -12.52
CA ASN A 149 -12.50 0.46 -13.96
C ASN A 149 -12.20 -0.99 -14.40
N ASN A 150 -12.74 -1.98 -13.66
CA ASN A 150 -12.47 -3.42 -13.84
C ASN A 150 -10.99 -3.81 -13.66
N VAL A 151 -10.17 -2.93 -13.09
CA VAL A 151 -8.77 -3.18 -12.74
C VAL A 151 -8.68 -3.58 -11.27
N GLY A 152 -8.12 -4.76 -11.02
CA GLY A 152 -7.82 -5.25 -9.68
C GLY A 152 -6.35 -5.08 -9.33
N HIS A 153 -6.08 -4.75 -8.06
CA HIS A 153 -4.72 -4.51 -7.58
C HIS A 153 -3.97 -5.78 -7.12
N LEU A 154 -4.46 -7.00 -7.41
CA LEU A 154 -3.74 -8.23 -7.07
C LEU A 154 -2.36 -8.31 -7.73
N ARG A 155 -2.19 -7.74 -8.93
CA ARG A 155 -0.88 -7.59 -9.57
C ARG A 155 0.07 -6.75 -8.72
N HIS A 156 -0.43 -5.69 -8.08
CA HIS A 156 0.35 -4.91 -7.13
C HIS A 156 0.73 -5.76 -5.91
N GLY A 157 -0.19 -6.56 -5.37
CA GLY A 157 0.14 -7.54 -4.32
C GLY A 157 1.26 -8.50 -4.70
N GLY A 158 1.26 -8.99 -5.95
CA GLY A 158 2.36 -9.77 -6.50
C GLY A 158 3.68 -9.00 -6.56
N TRP A 159 3.65 -7.72 -6.96
CA TRP A 159 4.82 -6.85 -6.93
C TRP A 159 5.36 -6.63 -5.52
N VAL A 160 4.49 -6.41 -4.52
CA VAL A 160 4.88 -6.26 -3.11
C VAL A 160 5.56 -7.54 -2.63
N LEU A 161 4.98 -8.72 -2.89
CA LEU A 161 5.59 -10.00 -2.53
C LEU A 161 6.97 -10.18 -3.18
N ARG A 162 7.11 -9.86 -4.47
CA ARG A 162 8.39 -9.94 -5.18
C ARG A 162 9.43 -8.97 -4.61
N LYS A 163 9.03 -7.72 -4.33
CA LYS A 163 9.90 -6.70 -3.73
C LYS A 163 10.36 -7.13 -2.34
N THR A 164 9.48 -7.71 -1.53
CA THR A 164 9.79 -8.15 -0.16
C THR A 164 10.63 -9.43 -0.10
N LEU A 165 10.32 -10.43 -0.93
CA LEU A 165 10.81 -11.79 -0.75
C LEU A 165 11.90 -12.19 -1.75
N GLU A 166 11.93 -11.56 -2.93
CA GLU A 166 12.88 -11.92 -3.99
C GLU A 166 13.99 -10.91 -4.18
N LYS A 167 13.77 -9.63 -3.85
CA LYS A 167 14.87 -8.65 -3.84
C LYS A 167 15.68 -8.82 -2.55
N ALA A 168 17.00 -8.80 -2.70
CA ALA A 168 17.95 -8.85 -1.60
C ALA A 168 19.18 -7.98 -1.92
N PRO A 169 19.01 -6.66 -2.13
CA PRO A 169 20.11 -5.77 -2.45
C PRO A 169 21.18 -5.75 -1.35
N TRP A 170 20.79 -5.87 -0.08
CA TRP A 170 21.68 -5.98 1.09
C TRP A 170 22.61 -7.20 1.12
N GLU A 171 22.47 -8.15 0.19
CA GLU A 171 23.41 -9.28 0.03
C GLU A 171 24.53 -8.99 -0.98
N LYS A 172 24.52 -7.79 -1.59
CA LYS A 172 25.57 -7.29 -2.46
C LYS A 172 26.44 -6.30 -1.69
N PHE A 173 27.72 -6.25 -2.04
CA PHE A 173 28.68 -5.29 -1.47
C PHE A 173 29.04 -4.17 -2.44
N HIS A 174 28.92 -4.42 -3.75
CA HIS A 174 29.14 -3.43 -4.78
C HIS A 174 27.85 -3.20 -5.57
N HIS A 175 27.51 -1.93 -5.75
CA HIS A 175 26.26 -1.46 -6.30
C HIS A 175 26.57 -0.51 -7.46
N GLU A 176 26.71 -1.06 -8.68
CA GLU A 176 26.97 -0.28 -9.89
C GLU A 176 25.91 0.81 -10.13
N ASP A 177 24.68 0.58 -9.69
CA ASP A 177 23.58 1.55 -9.74
C ASP A 177 23.80 2.74 -8.80
N ILE A 178 24.34 2.49 -7.60
CA ILE A 178 24.69 3.57 -6.66
C ILE A 178 25.91 4.34 -7.17
N GLU A 179 26.94 3.67 -7.69
CA GLU A 179 28.11 4.36 -8.26
C GLU A 179 27.73 5.27 -9.43
N GLN A 180 26.80 4.83 -10.30
CA GLN A 180 26.29 5.67 -11.40
C GLN A 180 25.56 6.91 -10.90
N GLU A 181 24.81 6.80 -9.80
CA GLU A 181 24.10 7.95 -9.22
C GLU A 181 25.06 8.94 -8.53
N LEU A 182 26.24 8.47 -8.14
CA LEU A 182 27.29 9.28 -7.51
C LEU A 182 28.33 9.82 -8.51
N GLU A 183 28.27 9.46 -9.80
CA GLU A 183 29.31 9.77 -10.80
C GLU A 183 29.58 11.28 -10.93
N ASP A 184 28.54 12.12 -10.79
CA ASP A 184 28.67 13.57 -10.88
C ASP A 184 29.33 14.22 -9.64
N LEU A 185 29.42 13.48 -8.52
CA LEU A 185 30.02 13.92 -7.26
C LEU A 185 31.48 13.44 -7.09
N ASP A 186 32.02 12.65 -8.03
CA ASP A 186 33.37 12.06 -8.00
C ASP A 186 34.48 13.07 -8.34
N ASN A 187 34.27 14.37 -8.10
CA ASN A 187 35.31 15.39 -8.19
C ASN A 187 35.90 15.62 -6.79
N ASP A 188 37.24 15.69 -6.69
CA ASP A 188 38.04 15.77 -5.44
C ASP A 188 37.65 16.89 -4.43
N ASP A 189 36.69 17.76 -4.75
CA ASP A 189 36.28 18.91 -3.94
C ASP A 189 35.09 18.64 -2.99
N ASP A 190 34.33 17.54 -3.16
CA ASP A 190 33.06 17.29 -2.43
C ASP A 190 32.95 15.90 -1.75
N ASP A 191 34.06 15.39 -1.18
CA ASP A 191 34.16 14.09 -0.47
C ASP A 191 33.09 13.85 0.61
N GLU A 192 32.67 14.91 1.31
CA GLU A 192 31.65 14.84 2.36
C GLU A 192 30.27 14.60 1.77
N GLU A 193 29.90 15.33 0.70
CA GLU A 193 28.62 15.16 0.01
C GLU A 193 28.51 13.78 -0.65
N TYR A 194 29.60 13.30 -1.26
CA TYR A 194 29.68 11.93 -1.77
C TYR A 194 29.39 10.89 -0.68
N CYS A 195 30.07 11.00 0.47
CA CYS A 195 29.89 10.04 1.57
C CYS A 195 28.47 10.08 2.14
N GLU A 196 27.88 11.27 2.30
CA GLU A 196 26.52 11.44 2.79
C GLU A 196 25.49 10.83 1.84
N LEU A 197 25.58 11.12 0.52
CA LEU A 197 24.66 10.57 -0.46
C LEU A 197 24.83 9.06 -0.63
N ARG A 198 26.07 8.55 -0.63
CA ARG A 198 26.34 7.10 -0.64
C ARG A 198 25.68 6.41 0.55
N ASP A 199 25.91 6.92 1.76
CA ASP A 199 25.35 6.32 2.98
C ASP A 199 23.82 6.38 2.96
N HIS A 200 23.23 7.49 2.48
CA HIS A 200 21.80 7.62 2.27
C HIS A 200 21.24 6.53 1.33
N LEU A 201 21.82 6.36 0.15
CA LEU A 201 21.39 5.35 -0.84
C LEU A 201 21.54 3.92 -0.28
N LEU A 202 22.62 3.65 0.47
CA LEU A 202 22.82 2.36 1.14
C LEU A 202 21.78 2.10 2.25
N GLU A 203 21.35 3.13 2.98
CA GLU A 203 20.27 3.00 3.97
C GLU A 203 18.93 2.62 3.33
N GLU A 204 18.63 3.13 2.13
CA GLU A 204 17.39 2.81 1.40
C GLU A 204 17.30 1.35 0.93
N ILE A 205 18.44 0.66 0.85
CA ILE A 205 18.53 -0.75 0.47
C ILE A 205 18.96 -1.67 1.62
N ASP A 206 19.10 -1.12 2.84
CA ASP A 206 19.44 -1.87 4.04
C ASP A 206 18.38 -2.94 4.36
N ILE A 207 18.82 -4.06 4.94
CA ILE A 207 17.95 -5.17 5.30
C ILE A 207 16.78 -4.75 6.20
N ARG A 208 16.95 -3.72 7.04
CA ARG A 208 15.94 -3.16 7.95
C ARG A 208 14.77 -2.53 7.21
N THR A 209 14.86 -2.27 5.91
CA THR A 209 13.69 -1.89 5.09
C THR A 209 12.58 -2.94 5.14
N LEU A 210 12.92 -4.21 5.37
CA LEU A 210 11.96 -5.29 5.57
C LEU A 210 10.99 -5.05 6.73
N ASN A 211 11.30 -4.17 7.68
CA ASN A 211 10.37 -3.80 8.76
C ASN A 211 9.10 -3.08 8.25
N GLY A 212 9.15 -2.42 7.08
CA GLY A 212 7.97 -1.89 6.40
C GLY A 212 7.36 -2.88 5.38
N TRP A 213 8.23 -3.57 4.63
CA TRP A 213 7.83 -4.42 3.51
C TRP A 213 7.20 -5.76 3.91
N VAL A 214 7.65 -6.39 5.00
CA VAL A 214 7.09 -7.66 5.48
C VAL A 214 5.66 -7.50 6.01
N PRO A 215 5.35 -6.51 6.87
CA PRO A 215 3.97 -6.29 7.29
C PRO A 215 3.04 -5.94 6.12
N ALA A 216 3.50 -5.18 5.11
CA ALA A 216 2.71 -4.88 3.92
C ALA A 216 2.43 -6.14 3.07
N ALA A 217 3.46 -6.95 2.81
CA ALA A 217 3.31 -8.22 2.09
C ALA A 217 2.37 -9.20 2.80
N ALA A 218 2.40 -9.21 4.14
CA ALA A 218 1.53 -10.05 4.95
C ALA A 218 0.04 -9.75 4.73
N GLN A 219 -0.35 -8.50 4.44
CA GLN A 219 -1.75 -8.15 4.18
C GLN A 219 -2.29 -8.84 2.93
N TRP A 220 -1.48 -8.91 1.87
CA TRP A 220 -1.86 -9.62 0.64
C TRP A 220 -2.01 -11.13 0.85
N ILE A 221 -1.17 -11.74 1.68
CA ILE A 221 -1.34 -13.16 2.03
C ILE A 221 -2.61 -13.38 2.87
N ARG A 222 -2.85 -12.55 3.89
CA ARG A 222 -4.02 -12.68 4.77
C ARG A 222 -5.35 -12.51 4.03
N HIS A 223 -5.44 -11.52 3.14
CA HIS A 223 -6.70 -11.20 2.47
C HIS A 223 -6.86 -11.86 1.10
N CYS A 224 -5.75 -12.17 0.41
CA CYS A 224 -5.78 -12.68 -0.95
C CYS A 224 -4.97 -13.97 -1.14
N GLY A 225 -4.43 -14.56 -0.08
CA GLY A 225 -3.49 -15.69 -0.17
C GLY A 225 -4.04 -16.91 -0.89
N LYS A 226 -5.32 -17.26 -0.70
CA LYS A 226 -5.97 -18.36 -1.43
C LYS A 226 -5.99 -18.12 -2.93
N GLU A 227 -6.33 -16.90 -3.34
CA GLU A 227 -6.40 -16.53 -4.75
C GLU A 227 -4.99 -16.44 -5.35
N ILE A 228 -4.04 -15.81 -4.64
CA ILE A 228 -2.62 -15.78 -5.03
C ILE A 228 -2.08 -17.20 -5.22
N TYR A 229 -2.37 -18.10 -4.27
CA TYR A 229 -1.95 -19.49 -4.36
C TYR A 229 -2.55 -20.17 -5.59
N ALA A 230 -3.83 -19.93 -5.89
CA ALA A 230 -4.54 -20.52 -7.02
C ALA A 230 -4.10 -19.97 -8.39
N MET A 231 -3.46 -18.79 -8.44
CA MET A 231 -3.07 -18.15 -9.69
C MET A 231 -1.92 -18.88 -10.40
N GLU A 232 -1.96 -18.82 -11.73
CA GLU A 232 -0.93 -19.32 -12.63
C GLU A 232 -0.68 -18.30 -13.76
N GLY A 233 0.47 -18.38 -14.42
CA GLY A 233 0.78 -17.54 -15.57
C GLY A 233 1.31 -16.16 -15.19
N SER A 234 1.17 -15.17 -16.08
CA SER A 234 1.97 -13.93 -16.01
C SER A 234 1.75 -13.08 -14.75
N LEU A 235 2.87 -12.62 -14.17
CA LEU A 235 2.95 -11.61 -13.11
C LEU A 235 3.18 -10.18 -13.67
N GLY A 236 3.09 -10.01 -14.99
CA GLY A 236 3.54 -8.81 -15.69
C GLY A 236 5.04 -8.87 -15.99
N ARG A 237 5.66 -7.69 -16.14
CA ARG A 237 7.10 -7.59 -16.44
C ARG A 237 7.92 -8.06 -15.24
N GLU A 238 8.89 -8.93 -15.51
CA GLU A 238 9.82 -9.41 -14.51
C GLU A 238 11.23 -8.87 -14.70
N PHE A 239 11.96 -8.80 -13.60
CA PHE A 239 13.34 -8.35 -13.54
C PHE A 239 14.13 -9.42 -12.78
N PRO A 240 15.46 -9.55 -12.99
CA PRO A 240 16.27 -10.51 -12.24
C PRO A 240 16.12 -10.33 -10.73
N THR A 241 15.82 -11.43 -10.03
CA THR A 241 15.70 -11.49 -8.57
C THR A 241 16.38 -12.76 -8.03
N LYS A 242 16.20 -13.06 -6.73
CA LYS A 242 16.59 -14.35 -6.14
C LYS A 242 15.75 -15.53 -6.64
N TRP A 243 14.60 -15.27 -7.28
CA TRP A 243 13.80 -16.32 -7.89
C TRP A 243 14.42 -16.76 -9.22
N THR A 244 14.82 -18.03 -9.30
CA THR A 244 15.47 -18.63 -10.48
C THR A 244 14.58 -19.59 -11.26
N GLY A 245 13.33 -19.78 -10.82
CA GLY A 245 12.36 -20.59 -11.53
C GLY A 245 11.67 -19.82 -12.66
N SER A 246 10.62 -20.42 -13.23
CA SER A 246 9.85 -19.81 -14.32
C SER A 246 9.19 -18.50 -13.91
N GLU A 247 9.10 -17.56 -14.84
CA GLU A 247 8.31 -16.33 -14.69
C GLU A 247 6.83 -16.65 -14.43
N GLY A 248 6.16 -15.74 -13.75
CA GLY A 248 4.75 -15.83 -13.41
C GLY A 248 4.46 -16.37 -12.02
N TRP A 249 3.16 -16.44 -11.73
CA TRP A 249 2.59 -17.12 -10.59
C TRP A 249 2.81 -18.63 -10.73
N SER A 250 3.30 -19.26 -9.68
CA SER A 250 3.39 -20.71 -9.62
C SER A 250 3.47 -21.20 -8.18
N LYS A 251 3.05 -22.45 -7.97
CA LYS A 251 3.18 -23.14 -6.68
C LYS A 251 4.63 -23.22 -6.20
N LYS A 252 5.59 -23.36 -7.13
CA LYS A 252 7.02 -23.36 -6.81
C LYS A 252 7.48 -21.99 -6.30
N ARG A 253 7.01 -20.91 -6.91
CA ARG A 253 7.32 -19.54 -6.48
C ARG A 253 6.68 -19.21 -5.13
N TRP A 254 5.46 -19.69 -4.90
CA TRP A 254 4.82 -19.63 -3.58
C TRP A 254 5.64 -20.33 -2.49
N ALA A 255 6.11 -21.56 -2.76
CA ALA A 255 6.98 -22.27 -1.83
C ALA A 255 8.28 -21.51 -1.54
N PHE A 256 8.91 -20.94 -2.58
CA PHE A 256 10.07 -20.06 -2.42
C PHE A 256 9.76 -18.84 -1.54
N TRP A 257 8.65 -18.15 -1.77
CA TRP A 257 8.22 -17.03 -0.93
C TRP A 257 8.04 -17.42 0.54
N ARG A 258 7.50 -18.61 0.80
CA ARG A 258 7.37 -19.14 2.15
C ARG A 258 8.73 -19.39 2.81
N GLU A 259 9.68 -20.01 2.09
CA GLU A 259 11.06 -20.19 2.57
C GLU A 259 11.73 -18.84 2.89
N ARG A 260 11.45 -17.81 2.08
CA ARG A 260 11.96 -16.46 2.33
C ARG A 260 11.36 -15.84 3.58
N PHE A 261 10.07 -16.01 3.86
CA PHE A 261 9.50 -15.60 5.15
C PHE A 261 10.11 -16.36 6.34
N GLU A 262 10.36 -17.67 6.19
CA GLU A 262 11.03 -18.45 7.23
C GLU A 262 12.43 -17.90 7.53
N TRP A 263 13.23 -17.65 6.49
CA TRP A 263 14.53 -17.00 6.63
C TRP A 263 14.44 -15.63 7.31
N ILE A 264 13.51 -14.76 6.87
CA ILE A 264 13.26 -13.43 7.48
C ILE A 264 12.97 -13.55 8.98
N SER A 265 12.23 -14.57 9.41
CA SER A 265 11.88 -14.77 10.81
C SER A 265 13.09 -14.97 11.74
N LEU A 266 14.26 -15.31 11.17
CA LEU A 266 15.51 -15.57 11.89
C LEU A 266 16.47 -14.38 11.94
N ILE A 267 16.20 -13.30 11.19
CA ILE A 267 17.14 -12.19 11.00
C ILE A 267 17.13 -11.25 12.22
N THR A 268 18.21 -11.26 12.99
CA THR A 268 18.33 -10.50 14.24
C THR A 268 18.31 -8.98 14.05
N ALA A 269 18.73 -8.48 12.89
CA ALA A 269 18.67 -7.07 12.53
C ALA A 269 17.24 -6.52 12.38
N LEU A 270 16.24 -7.40 12.22
CA LEU A 270 14.85 -7.02 12.05
C LEU A 270 14.10 -6.94 13.38
N ASP A 271 13.08 -6.09 13.41
CA ASP A 271 12.26 -5.90 14.58
C ASP A 271 11.57 -7.20 14.98
N ARG A 272 11.34 -7.36 16.28
CA ARG A 272 10.65 -8.54 16.81
C ARG A 272 9.24 -8.70 16.21
N LYS A 273 8.54 -7.57 15.94
CA LYS A 273 7.24 -7.55 15.26
C LYS A 273 7.34 -8.13 13.85
N THR A 274 8.31 -7.67 13.06
CA THR A 274 8.59 -8.14 11.69
C THR A 274 8.85 -9.63 11.64
N ARG A 275 9.75 -10.13 12.50
CA ARG A 275 10.06 -11.55 12.59
C ARG A 275 8.87 -12.42 12.99
N ARG A 276 8.04 -11.92 13.92
CA ARG A 276 6.80 -12.59 14.32
C ARG A 276 5.81 -12.69 13.15
N ILE A 277 5.59 -11.58 12.44
CA ILE A 277 4.71 -11.56 11.25
C ILE A 277 5.22 -12.53 10.19
N ALA A 278 6.52 -12.55 9.91
CA ALA A 278 7.09 -13.50 8.96
C ALA A 278 6.83 -14.97 9.37
N LYS A 279 6.98 -15.29 10.66
CA LYS A 279 6.65 -16.62 11.19
C LYS A 279 5.16 -16.96 11.06
N GLU A 280 4.27 -16.01 11.34
CA GLU A 280 2.82 -16.16 11.14
C GLU A 280 2.51 -16.42 9.65
N MET A 281 3.17 -15.72 8.72
CA MET A 281 2.96 -15.93 7.28
C MET A 281 3.42 -17.31 6.80
N VAL A 282 4.49 -17.87 7.37
CA VAL A 282 4.87 -19.27 7.07
C VAL A 282 3.73 -20.24 7.41
N GLN A 283 3.10 -20.04 8.56
CA GLN A 283 1.99 -20.87 9.02
C GLN A 283 0.74 -20.68 8.16
N GLU A 284 0.37 -19.43 7.90
CA GLU A 284 -0.76 -19.06 7.04
C GLU A 284 -0.62 -19.66 5.64
N MET A 285 0.56 -19.50 5.03
CA MET A 285 0.82 -20.02 3.70
C MET A 285 0.76 -21.56 3.66
N ALA A 286 1.24 -22.23 4.71
CA ALA A 286 1.11 -23.68 4.83
C ALA A 286 -0.34 -24.14 5.03
N SER A 287 -1.16 -23.37 5.75
CA SER A 287 -2.60 -23.63 5.91
C SER A 287 -3.33 -23.54 4.58
N ILE A 288 -3.04 -22.49 3.80
CA ILE A 288 -3.60 -22.28 2.46
C ILE A 288 -3.21 -23.44 1.51
N GLU A 289 -1.97 -23.91 1.57
CA GLU A 289 -1.51 -25.06 0.78
C GLU A 289 -2.28 -26.35 1.11
N GLN A 290 -2.64 -26.53 2.38
CA GLN A 290 -3.37 -27.70 2.89
C GLN A 290 -4.89 -27.58 2.72
N GLY A 291 -5.39 -26.41 2.32
CA GLY A 291 -6.81 -26.11 2.28
C GLY A 291 -7.48 -26.07 3.66
N GLN A 292 -6.72 -25.74 4.70
CA GLN A 292 -7.21 -25.63 6.08
C GLN A 292 -7.48 -24.16 6.41
N ASP A 293 -8.64 -23.91 7.04
CA ASP A 293 -9.09 -22.60 7.53
C ASP A 293 -8.91 -22.49 9.06
#